data_AF-A0A661QA46-F1
#
_entry.id   AF-A0A661QA46-F1
#
_cell.length_a   1.000
_cell.length_b   1.000
_cell.length_c   1.000
_cell.angle_alpha   90.00
_cell.angle_beta   90.00
_cell.angle_gamma   90.00
#
_symmetry.space_group_name_H-M   'P 1'
#
loop_
_entity.id
_entity.type
_entity.pdbx_description
1 polymer ?
#
loop_
_entity_poly.entity_id
_entity_poly.type
_entity_poly.pdbx_seq_one_letter_code
_entity_poly.pdbx_strand_id
1 'polypeptide(L)'
;PSAGVKTRECPGNRAEAKLIGFLLGHPQYMESFLDAGLDLWLEVPSLRDLWMAMSHLYSMSGDLNLSELYNQLEPVPELKALAMRLSADLSPFKDKEQEMLSGLKRYCEGRRNKVLRWHVLEQIKAPAEADDEGLLRQLLQLR
;
A
#
# COMPACT_ATOMS: atom_id res chain seq x y z
N PRO A 1 3.68 19.82 -36.96
CA PRO A 1 4.46 19.37 -35.78
C PRO A 1 3.53 19.23 -34.57
N SER A 2 2.92 18.05 -34.43
CA SER A 2 1.93 17.77 -33.39
C SER A 2 2.58 17.59 -32.02
N ALA A 3 2.00 18.28 -31.05
CA ALA A 3 2.36 18.24 -29.64
C ALA A 3 2.39 16.80 -29.11
N GLY A 4 3.47 16.50 -28.36
CA GLY A 4 3.61 15.26 -27.63
C GLY A 4 2.43 15.07 -26.68
N VAL A 5 1.60 14.07 -27.00
CA VAL A 5 0.58 13.57 -26.11
C VAL A 5 1.31 13.04 -24.88
N LYS A 6 1.31 13.83 -23.80
CA LYS A 6 1.64 13.34 -22.47
C LYS A 6 0.66 12.22 -22.19
N THR A 7 1.14 10.98 -22.26
CA THR A 7 0.44 9.79 -21.80
C THR A 7 0.03 10.06 -20.36
N ARG A 8 -1.25 10.39 -20.19
CA ARG A 8 -1.91 10.52 -18.90
C ARG A 8 -1.78 9.15 -18.25
N GLU A 9 -0.88 9.02 -17.28
CA GLU A 9 -0.68 7.76 -16.57
C GLU A 9 -2.04 7.35 -15.97
N CYS A 10 -2.68 6.35 -16.56
CA CYS A 10 -3.82 5.71 -15.96
C CYS A 10 -3.39 5.23 -14.56
N PRO A 11 -4.18 5.49 -13.49
CA PRO A 11 -3.80 5.13 -12.13
C PRO A 11 -3.52 3.64 -11.92
N GLY A 12 -3.91 2.76 -12.85
CA GLY A 12 -3.59 1.33 -12.86
C GLY A 12 -2.12 0.97 -13.14
N ASN A 13 -1.27 1.91 -13.56
CA ASN A 13 0.16 1.64 -13.83
C ASN A 13 1.10 1.88 -12.66
N ARG A 14 0.62 2.43 -11.53
CA ARG A 14 1.44 2.65 -10.33
C ARG A 14 1.61 1.36 -9.54
N ALA A 15 2.81 1.11 -9.02
CA ALA A 15 3.12 -0.04 -8.18
C ALA A 15 2.19 -0.15 -6.94
N GLU A 16 1.73 0.98 -6.41
CA GLU A 16 0.73 1.05 -5.33
C GLU A 16 -0.60 0.40 -5.72
N ALA A 17 -1.13 0.72 -6.92
CA ALA A 17 -2.38 0.15 -7.41
C ALA A 17 -2.25 -1.36 -7.66
N LYS A 18 -1.08 -1.80 -8.17
CA LYS A 18 -0.76 -3.22 -8.35
C LYS A 18 -0.72 -3.96 -7.01
N LEU A 19 -0.15 -3.36 -5.97
CA LEU A 19 -0.12 -3.93 -4.63
C LEU A 19 -1.54 -4.10 -4.08
N ILE A 20 -2.34 -3.02 -4.07
CA ILE A 20 -3.70 -3.06 -3.51
C ILE A 20 -4.58 -4.04 -4.29
N GLY A 21 -4.52 -4.01 -5.62
CA GLY A 21 -5.27 -4.95 -6.44
C GLY A 21 -4.81 -6.40 -6.26
N PHE A 22 -3.52 -6.66 -6.03
CA PHE A 22 -3.01 -8.00 -5.75
C PHE A 22 -3.61 -8.53 -4.44
N LEU A 23 -3.66 -7.70 -3.41
CA LEU A 23 -4.25 -8.07 -2.12
C LEU A 23 -5.77 -8.28 -2.20
N LEU A 24 -6.47 -7.51 -3.04
CA LEU A 24 -7.89 -7.74 -3.32
C LEU A 24 -8.13 -9.05 -4.08
N GLY A 25 -7.24 -9.42 -5.01
CA GLY A 25 -7.32 -10.68 -5.75
C GLY A 25 -6.85 -11.91 -4.95
N HIS A 26 -5.95 -11.70 -3.99
CA HIS A 26 -5.34 -12.74 -3.16
C HIS A 26 -5.36 -12.35 -1.66
N PRO A 27 -6.55 -12.28 -1.02
CA PRO A 27 -6.72 -11.92 0.39
C PRO A 27 -5.80 -12.67 1.36
N GLN A 28 -5.47 -13.93 1.06
CA GLN A 28 -4.62 -14.79 1.89
C GLN A 28 -3.21 -14.24 2.14
N TYR A 29 -2.72 -13.31 1.30
CA TYR A 29 -1.40 -12.70 1.50
C TYR A 29 -1.43 -11.42 2.33
N MET A 30 -2.60 -10.94 2.73
CA MET A 30 -2.74 -9.66 3.42
C MET A 30 -1.86 -9.56 4.68
N GLU A 31 -1.79 -10.63 5.46
CA GLU A 31 -0.94 -10.72 6.67
C GLU A 31 0.52 -10.33 6.40
N SER A 32 1.06 -10.72 5.24
CA SER A 32 2.45 -10.42 4.86
C SER A 32 2.74 -8.92 4.66
N PHE A 33 1.72 -8.06 4.62
CA PHE A 33 1.87 -6.64 4.32
C PHE A 33 1.36 -5.73 5.44
N LEU A 34 0.83 -6.26 6.54
CA LEU A 34 0.32 -5.44 7.66
C LEU A 34 1.43 -4.56 8.26
N ASP A 35 2.64 -5.11 8.42
CA ASP A 35 3.80 -4.39 8.96
C ASP A 35 4.56 -3.55 7.92
N ALA A 36 4.03 -3.42 6.70
CA ALA A 36 4.65 -2.62 5.66
C ALA A 36 4.49 -1.10 5.89
N GLY A 37 3.61 -0.68 6.80
CA GLY A 37 3.34 0.73 7.09
C GLY A 37 2.72 1.48 5.91
N LEU A 38 1.86 0.80 5.15
CA LEU A 38 1.27 1.31 3.89
C LEU A 38 0.49 2.62 4.10
N ASP A 39 -0.14 2.78 5.26
CA ASP A 39 -0.80 4.01 5.70
C ASP A 39 0.13 5.24 5.73
N LEU A 40 1.42 5.02 5.98
CA LEU A 40 2.41 6.08 6.11
C LEU A 40 2.98 6.57 4.77
N TRP A 41 2.99 5.73 3.74
CA TRP A 41 3.75 6.02 2.52
C TRP A 41 3.02 5.87 1.21
N LEU A 42 1.81 5.30 1.20
CA LEU A 42 0.95 5.34 0.00
C LEU A 42 0.64 6.80 -0.34
N GLU A 43 1.08 7.26 -1.50
CA GLU A 43 0.96 8.67 -1.91
C GLU A 43 -0.44 8.99 -2.43
N VAL A 44 -1.11 8.02 -3.05
CA VAL A 44 -2.45 8.21 -3.62
C VAL A 44 -3.51 8.10 -2.50
N PRO A 45 -4.26 9.17 -2.18
CA PRO A 45 -5.21 9.16 -1.06
C PRO A 45 -6.25 8.04 -1.17
N SER A 46 -6.83 7.83 -2.34
CA SER A 46 -7.84 6.78 -2.53
C SER A 46 -7.29 5.35 -2.38
N LEU A 47 -6.00 5.11 -2.67
CA LEU A 47 -5.37 3.81 -2.40
C LEU A 47 -5.06 3.63 -0.92
N ARG A 48 -4.70 4.71 -0.23
CA ARG A 48 -4.52 4.72 1.23
C ARG A 48 -5.84 4.47 1.94
N ASP A 49 -6.91 5.15 1.56
CA ASP A 49 -8.24 4.96 2.14
C ASP A 49 -8.74 3.53 1.93
N LEU A 50 -8.48 2.97 0.75
CA LEU A 50 -8.81 1.57 0.45
C LEU A 50 -7.98 0.59 1.29
N TRP A 51 -6.68 0.83 1.46
CA TRP A 51 -5.84 0.06 2.37
C TRP A 51 -6.36 0.11 3.81
N MET A 52 -6.75 1.28 4.30
CA MET A 52 -7.30 1.46 5.65
C MET A 52 -8.61 0.69 5.83
N ALA A 53 -9.51 0.71 4.84
CA ALA A 53 -10.74 -0.08 4.88
C ALA A 53 -10.45 -1.59 4.90
N MET A 54 -9.53 -2.05 4.05
CA MET A 54 -9.12 -3.45 4.01
C MET A 54 -8.50 -3.88 5.35
N SER A 55 -7.58 -3.10 5.90
CA SER A 55 -6.85 -3.44 7.14
C SER A 55 -7.76 -3.42 8.36
N HIS A 56 -8.71 -2.49 8.41
CA HIS A 56 -9.75 -2.46 9.43
C HIS A 56 -10.66 -3.70 9.36
N LEU A 57 -11.09 -4.10 8.16
CA LEU A 57 -11.87 -5.33 8.02
C LEU A 57 -11.06 -6.55 8.46
N TYR A 58 -9.83 -6.68 7.97
CA TYR A 58 -8.95 -7.80 8.31
C TYR A 58 -8.67 -7.90 9.82
N SER A 59 -8.49 -6.77 10.52
CA SER A 59 -8.26 -6.80 11.98
C SER A 59 -9.48 -7.25 12.78
N MET A 60 -10.68 -7.05 12.24
CA MET A 60 -11.95 -7.46 12.86
C MET A 60 -12.29 -8.93 12.60
N SER A 61 -12.07 -9.42 11.38
CA SER A 61 -12.47 -10.78 10.95
C SER A 61 -11.34 -11.80 10.85
N GLY A 62 -10.07 -11.36 10.85
CA GLY A 62 -8.90 -12.20 10.56
C GLY A 62 -8.79 -12.61 9.08
N ASP A 63 -9.66 -12.09 8.23
CA ASP A 63 -9.72 -12.36 6.79
C ASP A 63 -10.29 -11.15 6.05
N LEU A 64 -9.88 -10.97 4.79
CA LEU A 64 -10.40 -9.92 3.91
C LEU A 64 -11.48 -10.48 2.99
N ASN A 65 -12.71 -10.49 3.51
CA ASN A 65 -13.89 -10.86 2.73
C ASN A 65 -14.31 -9.73 1.78
N LEU A 66 -14.19 -9.94 0.47
CA LEU A 66 -14.52 -8.91 -0.54
C LEU A 66 -15.98 -8.48 -0.52
N SER A 67 -16.92 -9.39 -0.24
CA SER A 67 -18.33 -9.04 -0.18
C SER A 67 -18.59 -8.08 0.98
N GLU A 68 -17.99 -8.35 2.14
CA GLU A 68 -18.11 -7.48 3.31
C GLU A 68 -17.39 -6.14 3.09
N LEU A 69 -16.22 -6.16 2.46
CA LEU A 69 -15.52 -4.94 2.05
C LEU A 69 -16.42 -4.07 1.15
N TYR A 70 -17.06 -4.66 0.15
CA TYR A 70 -17.94 -3.92 -0.76
C TYR A 70 -19.22 -3.41 -0.10
N ASN A 71 -19.69 -4.04 0.97
CA ASN A 71 -20.78 -3.54 1.80
C ASN A 71 -20.30 -2.33 2.62
N GLN A 72 -19.14 -2.41 3.26
CA GLN A 72 -18.56 -1.30 4.03
C GLN A 72 -18.24 -0.07 3.16
N LEU A 73 -17.92 -0.29 1.89
CA LEU A 73 -17.64 0.77 0.92
C LEU A 73 -18.90 1.34 0.24
N GLU A 74 -20.11 0.84 0.52
CA GLU A 74 -21.35 1.40 -0.07
C GLU A 74 -21.53 2.91 0.15
N PRO A 75 -21.21 3.48 1.33
CA PRO A 75 -21.31 4.92 1.55
C PRO A 75 -20.33 5.76 0.72
N VAL A 76 -19.31 5.13 0.11
CA VAL A 76 -18.25 5.78 -0.66
C VAL A 76 -18.12 5.11 -2.04
N PRO A 77 -19.06 5.39 -2.97
CA PRO A 77 -19.20 4.65 -4.22
C PRO A 77 -17.96 4.72 -5.12
N GLU A 78 -17.19 5.82 -5.08
CA GLU A 78 -15.95 5.96 -5.83
C GLU A 78 -14.88 4.97 -5.35
N LEU A 79 -14.81 4.75 -4.03
CA LEU A 79 -13.85 3.83 -3.42
C LEU A 79 -14.24 2.38 -3.67
N LYS A 80 -15.55 2.08 -3.62
CA LYS A 80 -16.11 0.78 -4.04
C LYS A 80 -15.79 0.48 -5.51
N ALA A 81 -16.03 1.44 -6.41
CA ALA A 81 -15.73 1.29 -7.84
C ALA A 81 -14.22 1.09 -8.09
N LEU A 82 -13.36 1.78 -7.33
CA LEU A 82 -11.92 1.58 -7.40
C LEU A 82 -11.52 0.16 -6.97
N ALA A 83 -12.04 -0.32 -5.84
CA ALA A 83 -11.75 -1.66 -5.34
C ALA A 83 -12.19 -2.74 -6.33
N MET A 84 -13.41 -2.63 -6.87
CA MET A 84 -13.93 -3.55 -7.88
C MET A 84 -13.05 -3.57 -9.14
N ARG A 85 -12.67 -2.40 -9.65
CA ARG A 85 -11.78 -2.30 -10.83
C ARG A 85 -10.42 -2.95 -10.58
N LEU A 86 -9.79 -2.65 -9.44
CA LEU A 86 -8.48 -3.21 -9.09
C LEU A 86 -8.53 -4.73 -8.90
N SER A 87 -9.63 -5.25 -8.33
CA SER A 87 -9.83 -6.70 -8.17
C SER A 87 -9.99 -7.43 -9.51
N ALA A 88 -10.63 -6.79 -10.49
CA ALA A 88 -10.82 -7.35 -11.83
C ALA A 88 -9.52 -7.37 -12.65
N ASP A 89 -8.69 -6.32 -12.53
CA ASP A 89 -7.48 -6.14 -13.35
C ASP A 89 -6.36 -7.15 -13.05
N LEU A 90 -6.37 -7.85 -11.90
CA LEU A 90 -5.30 -8.74 -11.43
C LEU A 90 -5.67 -10.23 -11.36
N SER A 91 -6.85 -10.59 -11.87
CA SER A 91 -7.31 -11.98 -12.00
C SER A 91 -6.42 -12.94 -12.84
N PRO A 92 -5.57 -12.51 -13.81
CA PRO A 92 -4.86 -13.46 -14.68
C PRO A 92 -3.47 -13.96 -14.22
N PHE A 93 -3.03 -13.76 -12.96
CA PHE A 93 -1.63 -14.03 -12.56
C PHE A 93 -1.37 -15.34 -11.78
N LYS A 94 -2.26 -16.34 -11.84
CA LYS A 94 -2.12 -17.60 -11.07
C LYS A 94 -0.75 -18.28 -11.24
N ASP A 95 -0.16 -18.23 -12.43
CA ASP A 95 1.13 -18.89 -12.72
C ASP A 95 2.37 -18.08 -12.28
N LYS A 96 2.19 -16.82 -11.85
CA LYS A 96 3.27 -15.91 -11.42
C LYS A 96 3.03 -15.29 -10.05
N GLU A 97 2.09 -15.85 -9.29
CA GLU A 97 1.66 -15.32 -8.00
C GLU A 97 2.83 -15.17 -7.01
N GLN A 98 3.70 -16.17 -6.91
CA GLN A 98 4.88 -16.12 -6.02
C GLN A 98 5.93 -15.11 -6.47
N GLU A 99 6.18 -15.00 -7.77
CA GLU A 99 7.09 -13.98 -8.32
C GLU A 99 6.55 -12.58 -8.01
N MET A 100 5.25 -12.36 -8.22
CA MET A 100 4.59 -11.09 -7.92
C MET A 100 4.64 -10.77 -6.42
N LEU A 101 4.32 -11.73 -5.55
CA LEU A 101 4.41 -11.59 -4.10
C LEU A 101 5.82 -11.14 -3.67
N SER A 102 6.87 -11.80 -4.19
CA SER A 102 8.25 -11.46 -3.86
C SER A 102 8.64 -10.06 -4.34
N GLY A 103 8.19 -9.65 -5.53
CA GLY A 103 8.41 -8.32 -6.08
C GLY A 103 7.70 -7.24 -5.26
N LEU A 104 6.46 -7.51 -4.83
CA LEU A 104 5.67 -6.61 -3.99
C LEU A 104 6.26 -6.47 -2.58
N LYS A 105 6.77 -7.55 -1.97
CA LYS A 105 7.48 -7.48 -0.69
C LYS A 105 8.71 -6.58 -0.78
N ARG A 106 9.55 -6.79 -1.81
CA ARG A 106 10.74 -5.94 -2.06
C ARG A 106 10.36 -4.49 -2.30
N TYR A 107 9.27 -4.24 -3.03
CA TYR A 107 8.74 -2.89 -3.24
C TYR A 107 8.35 -2.21 -1.91
N CYS A 108 7.61 -2.92 -1.06
CA CYS A 108 7.19 -2.41 0.25
C CYS A 108 8.39 -2.14 1.17
N GLU A 109 9.36 -3.04 1.23
CA GLU A 109 10.61 -2.85 1.98
C GLU A 109 11.36 -1.58 1.51
N GLY A 110 11.49 -1.41 0.19
CA GLY A 110 12.12 -0.22 -0.39
C GLY A 110 11.40 1.09 -0.03
N ARG A 111 10.06 1.07 -0.04
CA ARG A 111 9.25 2.24 0.34
C ARG A 111 9.33 2.53 1.83
N ARG A 112 9.18 1.51 2.69
CA ARG A 112 9.32 1.62 4.15
C ARG A 112 10.69 2.20 4.53
N ASN A 113 11.77 1.65 3.97
CA ASN A 113 13.13 2.15 4.23
C ASN A 113 13.32 3.59 3.78
N LYS A 114 12.73 4.00 2.65
CA LYS A 114 12.77 5.38 2.19
C LYS A 114 12.07 6.33 3.17
N VAL A 115 10.89 5.94 3.69
CA VAL A 115 10.13 6.75 4.65
C VAL A 115 10.82 6.83 6.00
N LEU A 116 11.33 5.71 6.51
CA LEU A 116 12.11 5.69 7.74
C LEU A 116 13.36 6.57 7.63
N ARG A 117 14.11 6.49 6.53
CA ARG A 117 15.26 7.37 6.28
C ARG A 117 14.87 8.84 6.26
N TRP A 118 13.75 9.17 5.62
CA TRP A 118 13.27 10.56 5.58
C TRP A 118 12.88 11.04 6.98
N HIS A 119 12.17 10.22 7.76
CA HIS A 119 11.76 10.55 9.12
C HIS A 119 12.98 10.76 10.05
N VAL A 120 13.97 9.88 9.98
CA VAL A 120 15.27 10.02 10.69
C VAL A 120 15.95 11.34 10.32
N LEU A 121 16.01 11.69 9.02
CA LEU A 121 16.61 12.95 8.58
C LEU A 121 15.85 14.18 9.09
N GLU A 122 14.52 14.13 9.17
CA GLU A 122 13.73 15.23 9.72
C GLU A 122 13.92 15.38 11.24
N GLN A 123 14.04 14.27 11.99
CA GLN A 123 14.34 14.31 13.42
C GLN A 123 15.73 14.89 13.72
N ILE A 124 16.75 14.57 12.91
CA ILE A 124 18.11 15.14 13.06
C ILE A 124 18.10 16.67 12.85
N LYS A 125 17.18 17.20 12.03
CA LYS A 125 17.05 18.64 11.78
C LYS A 125 16.24 19.36 12.86
N ALA A 126 15.51 18.63 13.72
CA ALA A 126 14.70 19.22 14.76
C ALA A 126 15.58 19.72 15.93
N PRO A 127 15.29 20.90 16.52
CA PRO A 127 16.12 21.45 17.58
C PRO A 127 16.02 20.67 18.90
N ALA A 128 17.18 20.17 19.36
CA ALA A 128 17.68 19.82 20.71
C ALA A 128 16.82 19.09 21.77
N GLU A 129 15.53 18.82 21.56
CA GLU A 129 14.74 17.91 22.41
C GLU A 129 14.45 16.57 21.69
N ALA A 130 15.37 16.15 20.82
CA ALA A 130 15.22 14.88 20.10
C ALA A 130 15.50 13.69 21.03
N ASP A 131 14.56 12.75 21.08
CA ASP A 131 14.70 11.47 21.77
C ASP A 131 15.77 10.60 21.10
N ASP A 132 17.02 10.71 21.59
CA ASP A 132 18.18 9.98 21.09
C ASP A 132 17.97 8.44 21.12
N GLU A 133 17.19 7.93 22.08
CA GLU A 133 16.89 6.50 22.19
C GLU A 133 15.88 6.06 21.11
N GLY A 134 14.86 6.88 20.87
CA GLY A 134 13.93 6.72 19.76
C GLY A 134 14.62 6.72 18.40
N LEU A 135 15.57 7.62 18.20
CA LEU A 135 16.38 7.70 16.97
C LEU A 135 17.23 6.43 16.77
N LEU A 136 17.88 5.94 17.83
CA LEU A 136 18.69 4.72 17.76
C LEU A 136 17.83 3.49 17.39
N ARG A 137 16.62 3.37 17.96
CA ARG A 137 15.67 2.29 17.61
C ARG A 137 15.25 2.37 16.15
N GLN A 138 14.99 3.56 15.61
CA GLN A 138 14.64 3.73 14.19
C GLN A 138 15.81 3.39 13.26
N LEU A 139 17.05 3.74 13.62
CA LEU A 139 18.25 3.36 12.87
C LEU A 139 18.47 1.85 12.85
N LEU A 140 18.16 1.14 13.94
CA LEU A 140 18.24 -0.32 14.00
C LEU A 140 17.20 -1.01 13.10
N GLN A 141 16.04 -0.38 12.87
CA GLN A 141 15.01 -0.89 11.94
C GLN A 141 15.35 -0.70 10.45
N LEU A 142 16.44 -0.01 10.12
CA LEU A 142 16.92 0.20 8.75
C LEU A 142 17.93 -0.86 8.27
N ARG A 143 18.36 -1.77 9.16
CA ARG A 143 19.29 -2.89 8.87
C ARG A 143 18.56 -4.11 8.36
#